data_AF-A0A8J3BZ67-F1
#
_entry.id   AF-A0A8J3BZ67-F1
#
_cell.length_a   1.000
_cell.length_b   1.000
_cell.length_c   1.000
_cell.angle_alpha   90.00
_cell.angle_beta   90.00
_cell.angle_gamma   90.00
#
_symmetry.space_group_name_H-M   'P 1'
#
loop_
_entity.id
_entity.type
_entity.pdbx_description
1 polymer ?
#
loop_
_entity_poly.entity_id
_entity_poly.type
_entity_poly.pdbx_seq_one_letter_code
_entity_poly.pdbx_strand_id
1 'polypeptide(L)'
;MVARSLSAPALFVRLLLAGGIALTGTACSPDGATDASAASAAPGGMDDLQPTSSDAPGVDACSLLKRAVDEGTLMEPGVVDAIVRISGRADAPVADAGRRLAAAYASAAGAHGTEDEPDAVAGVSAAGADMSSVCTDSGLETVG
;
A
#
# COMPACT_ATOMS: atom_id res chain seq x y z
N MET A 1 37.39 20.26 -8.19
CA MET A 1 36.66 21.50 -8.51
C MET A 1 35.93 21.31 -9.83
N VAL A 2 34.61 21.08 -9.79
CA VAL A 2 33.60 21.63 -10.72
C VAL A 2 32.28 21.56 -9.95
N ALA A 3 31.67 22.73 -9.71
CA ALA A 3 30.39 22.90 -9.06
C ALA A 3 29.25 22.81 -10.10
N ARG A 4 28.15 22.12 -9.76
CA ARG A 4 26.88 22.15 -10.51
C ARG A 4 25.74 22.09 -9.48
N SER A 5 25.28 23.24 -8.99
CA SER A 5 24.20 24.09 -9.52
C SER A 5 22.83 23.58 -9.08
N LEU A 6 22.32 24.18 -7.99
CA LEU A 6 20.97 24.03 -7.49
C LEU A 6 19.97 24.64 -8.48
N SER A 7 18.82 24.00 -8.69
CA SER A 7 17.66 24.63 -9.31
C SER A 7 16.39 24.16 -8.63
N ALA A 8 15.91 24.97 -7.70
CA ALA A 8 14.57 24.92 -7.15
C ALA A 8 13.60 25.70 -8.05
N PRO A 9 12.35 25.26 -8.16
CA PRO A 9 11.23 26.18 -8.31
C PRO A 9 10.28 26.02 -7.11
N ALA A 10 10.31 27.03 -6.25
CA ALA A 10 9.25 27.27 -5.28
C ALA A 10 8.08 27.99 -5.96
N LEU A 11 6.88 27.72 -5.42
CA LEU A 11 5.68 28.58 -5.39
C LEU A 11 4.89 28.78 -6.69
N PHE A 12 3.62 28.39 -6.63
CA PHE A 12 2.38 28.99 -7.20
C PHE A 12 1.38 27.81 -7.27
N VAL A 13 0.22 27.71 -6.62
CA VAL A 13 -0.81 28.67 -6.24
C VAL A 13 -1.76 28.01 -5.21
N ARG A 14 -2.02 28.71 -4.11
CA ARG A 14 -3.21 28.56 -3.24
C ARG A 14 -4.46 29.09 -3.96
N LEU A 15 -5.66 28.65 -3.53
CA LEU A 15 -7.03 29.10 -3.88
C LEU A 15 -7.65 28.28 -5.04
N LEU A 16 -8.90 27.80 -5.01
CA LEU A 16 -10.10 28.31 -4.34
C LEU A 16 -11.29 27.35 -4.60
N LEU A 17 -12.25 27.34 -3.66
CA LEU A 17 -13.72 27.33 -3.89
C LEU A 17 -14.34 26.00 -4.39
N ALA A 18 -15.06 25.27 -3.53
CA ALA A 18 -16.48 25.47 -3.22
C ALA A 18 -17.42 25.30 -4.43
N GLY A 19 -18.36 24.36 -4.30
CA GLY A 19 -19.47 24.13 -5.21
C GLY A 19 -19.64 22.63 -5.40
N GLY A 20 -20.78 22.01 -5.14
CA GLY A 20 -22.10 22.55 -4.88
C GLY A 20 -23.05 21.36 -4.80
N ILE A 21 -24.00 21.50 -3.91
CA ILE A 21 -25.10 20.61 -3.58
C ILE A 21 -25.91 20.21 -4.81
N ALA A 22 -26.26 18.93 -4.94
CA ALA A 22 -27.44 18.49 -5.70
C ALA A 22 -28.29 17.55 -4.83
N LEU A 23 -29.12 18.17 -3.98
CA LEU A 23 -30.33 17.55 -3.44
C LEU A 23 -31.42 17.61 -4.51
N THR A 24 -31.89 16.45 -4.98
CA THR A 24 -33.23 16.31 -5.56
C THR A 24 -33.87 15.05 -5.00
N GLY A 25 -34.79 15.24 -4.07
CA GLY A 25 -35.72 14.20 -3.63
C GLY A 25 -36.95 14.15 -4.55
N THR A 26 -37.55 12.96 -4.67
CA THR A 26 -38.99 12.80 -4.87
C THR A 26 -39.40 11.49 -4.21
N ALA A 27 -40.43 11.60 -3.37
CA ALA A 27 -40.91 10.59 -2.43
C ALA A 27 -42.04 9.73 -3.02
N CYS A 28 -42.12 8.47 -2.60
CA CYS A 28 -43.39 7.74 -2.39
C CYS A 28 -43.17 6.52 -1.48
N SER A 29 -43.91 6.43 -0.36
CA SER A 29 -43.95 5.35 0.66
C SER A 29 -45.25 4.51 0.49
N PRO A 30 -45.61 3.51 1.34
CA PRO A 30 -44.89 2.75 2.38
C PRO A 30 -45.14 1.20 2.35
N ASP A 31 -44.64 0.52 3.38
CA ASP A 31 -45.07 -0.78 3.95
C ASP A 31 -44.44 -2.09 3.43
N GLY A 32 -43.48 -2.60 4.21
CA GLY A 32 -42.84 -3.90 4.07
C GLY A 32 -41.96 -4.19 5.29
N ALA A 33 -42.56 -4.88 6.25
CA ALA A 33 -42.06 -5.25 7.57
C ALA A 33 -40.63 -5.83 7.66
N THR A 34 -40.05 -5.66 8.87
CA THR A 34 -39.12 -6.58 9.56
C THR A 34 -37.84 -6.97 8.83
N ASP A 35 -36.68 -6.49 9.29
CA ASP A 35 -35.93 -7.18 10.36
C ASP A 35 -34.74 -6.33 10.80
N ALA A 36 -34.31 -6.55 12.04
CA ALA A 36 -33.15 -5.89 12.61
C ALA A 36 -31.87 -6.47 11.99
N SER A 37 -31.10 -5.64 11.30
CA SER A 37 -29.67 -5.88 11.14
C SER A 37 -28.93 -4.56 11.21
N ALA A 38 -28.59 -4.18 12.44
CA ALA A 38 -27.46 -3.30 12.69
C ALA A 38 -26.20 -4.04 12.22
N ALA A 39 -25.90 -3.94 10.93
CA ALA A 39 -24.57 -4.23 10.42
C ALA A 39 -23.68 -3.08 10.85
N SER A 40 -23.05 -3.26 12.02
CA SER A 40 -21.87 -2.50 12.42
C SER A 40 -20.86 -2.57 11.26
N ALA A 41 -20.70 -1.46 10.54
CA ALA A 41 -19.57 -1.25 9.65
C ALA A 41 -18.32 -1.10 10.53
N ALA A 42 -17.72 -2.23 10.89
CA ALA A 42 -16.39 -2.27 11.45
C ALA A 42 -15.40 -1.83 10.33
N PRO A 43 -14.41 -0.99 10.64
CA PRO A 43 -13.34 -0.68 9.70
C PRO A 43 -12.61 -1.99 9.34
N GLY A 44 -12.32 -2.17 8.04
CA GLY A 44 -11.71 -3.35 7.45
C GLY A 44 -10.52 -3.83 8.29
N GLY A 45 -10.75 -4.90 9.05
CA GLY A 45 -9.71 -5.56 9.81
C GLY A 45 -8.76 -6.27 8.88
N MET A 46 -7.50 -6.35 9.29
CA MET A 46 -6.40 -7.09 8.66
C MET A 46 -6.69 -8.59 8.40
N ASP A 47 -7.89 -9.08 8.69
CA ASP A 47 -8.41 -10.41 8.33
C ASP A 47 -8.50 -10.64 6.81
N ASP A 48 -8.55 -9.58 6.01
CA ASP A 48 -8.57 -9.72 4.55
C ASP A 48 -7.17 -10.03 3.96
N LEU A 49 -6.10 -9.87 4.76
CA LEU A 49 -4.72 -10.20 4.37
C LEU A 49 -4.35 -11.67 4.66
N GLN A 50 -5.33 -12.57 4.83
CA GLN A 50 -5.01 -13.98 5.00
C GLN A 50 -4.44 -14.57 3.69
N PRO A 51 -3.26 -15.22 3.74
CA PRO A 51 -2.68 -15.87 2.58
C PRO A 51 -3.63 -16.96 2.08
N THR A 52 -4.12 -16.81 0.85
CA THR A 52 -4.85 -17.84 0.12
C THR A 52 -3.89 -18.98 -0.15
N SER A 53 -4.27 -20.23 0.16
CA SER A 53 -3.39 -21.40 0.15
C SER A 53 -2.79 -21.75 -1.22
N SER A 54 -1.84 -20.95 -1.69
CA SER A 54 -0.88 -21.34 -2.71
C SER A 54 0.33 -21.85 -1.92
N ASP A 55 0.63 -23.15 -1.99
CA ASP A 55 1.63 -23.85 -1.15
C ASP A 55 3.08 -23.29 -1.26
N ALA A 56 3.31 -22.24 -2.06
CA ALA A 56 4.58 -21.56 -2.20
C ALA A 56 4.56 -20.20 -1.48
N PRO A 57 5.34 -20.01 -0.39
CA PRO A 57 5.42 -18.72 0.34
C PRO A 57 5.86 -17.55 -0.55
N GLY A 58 6.49 -17.80 -1.70
CA GLY A 58 6.78 -16.77 -2.70
C GLY A 58 5.52 -16.16 -3.33
N VAL A 59 4.51 -16.99 -3.62
CA VAL A 59 3.25 -16.53 -4.23
C VAL A 59 2.49 -15.65 -3.24
N ASP A 60 2.36 -16.09 -1.99
CA ASP A 60 1.68 -15.33 -0.93
C ASP A 60 2.34 -13.96 -0.70
N ALA A 61 3.67 -13.92 -0.66
CA ALA A 61 4.41 -12.67 -0.50
C ALA A 61 4.18 -11.72 -1.68
N CYS A 62 4.17 -12.24 -2.91
CA CYS A 62 3.96 -11.47 -4.12
C CYS A 62 2.52 -10.95 -4.25
N SER A 63 1.52 -11.77 -3.91
CA SER A 63 0.11 -11.36 -3.89
C SER A 63 -0.15 -10.27 -2.85
N LEU A 64 0.41 -10.43 -1.64
CA LEU A 64 0.28 -9.45 -0.57
C LEU A 64 0.96 -8.13 -0.95
N LEU A 65 2.17 -8.18 -1.53
CA LEU A 65 2.87 -7.01 -2.03
C LEU A 65 2.06 -6.30 -3.11
N LYS A 66 1.56 -7.03 -4.11
CA LYS A 66 0.78 -6.48 -5.20
C LYS A 66 -0.44 -5.73 -4.68
N ARG A 67 -1.19 -6.35 -3.76
CA ARG A 67 -2.32 -5.71 -3.09
C ARG A 67 -1.90 -4.43 -2.37
N ALA A 68 -0.81 -4.48 -1.60
CA ALA A 68 -0.33 -3.32 -0.85
C ALA A 68 0.12 -2.17 -1.75
N VAL A 69 0.70 -2.46 -2.92
CA VAL A 69 1.05 -1.47 -3.93
C VAL A 69 -0.20 -0.89 -4.59
N ASP A 70 -1.14 -1.74 -5.01
CA ASP A 70 -2.39 -1.33 -5.68
C ASP A 70 -3.28 -0.47 -4.76
N GLU A 71 -3.32 -0.78 -3.46
CA GLU A 71 -4.07 -0.04 -2.44
C GLU A 71 -3.27 1.15 -1.84
N GLY A 72 -1.97 1.24 -2.09
CA GLY A 72 -1.09 2.27 -1.52
C GLY A 72 -0.84 2.13 -0.01
N THR A 73 -0.92 0.91 0.53
CA THR A 73 -0.86 0.60 1.97
C THR A 73 0.52 0.15 2.46
N LEU A 74 1.59 0.29 1.66
CA LEU A 74 2.95 -0.08 2.09
C LEU A 74 3.44 0.68 3.33
N MET A 75 2.89 1.86 3.63
CA MET A 75 3.21 2.63 4.84
C MET A 75 2.25 2.34 6.01
N GLU A 76 1.25 1.47 5.82
CA GLU A 76 0.33 1.04 6.87
C GLU A 76 1.10 0.15 7.88
N PRO A 77 0.92 0.36 9.19
CA PRO A 77 1.58 -0.44 10.21
C PRO A 77 1.35 -1.94 10.02
N GLY A 78 2.44 -2.72 9.96
CA GLY A 78 2.40 -4.18 9.91
C GLY A 78 2.27 -4.79 8.51
N VAL A 79 2.01 -4.00 7.46
CA VAL A 79 1.94 -4.51 6.07
C VAL A 79 3.31 -5.00 5.60
N VAL A 80 4.35 -4.16 5.71
CA VAL A 80 5.72 -4.56 5.33
C VAL A 80 6.22 -5.71 6.20
N ASP A 81 5.93 -5.72 7.50
CA ASP A 81 6.30 -6.82 8.39
C ASP A 81 5.63 -8.14 7.99
N ALA A 82 4.39 -8.10 7.53
CA ALA A 82 3.69 -9.27 7.00
C ALA A 82 4.33 -9.79 5.72
N ILE A 83 4.64 -8.89 4.77
CA ILE A 83 5.34 -9.23 3.52
C ILE A 83 6.69 -9.89 3.82
N VAL A 84 7.49 -9.27 4.70
CA VAL A 84 8.84 -9.75 5.07
C VAL A 84 8.78 -11.11 5.76
N ARG A 85 7.81 -11.31 6.65
CA ARG A 85 7.62 -12.58 7.37
C ARG A 85 7.30 -13.73 6.40
N ILE A 86 6.48 -13.47 5.39
CA ILE A 86 6.09 -14.46 4.39
C ILE A 86 7.26 -14.68 3.40
N SER A 87 7.84 -13.60 2.87
CA SER A 87 8.96 -13.65 1.91
C SER A 87 10.20 -14.32 2.50
N GLY A 88 10.42 -14.24 3.81
CA GLY A 88 11.52 -14.93 4.50
C GLY A 88 11.46 -16.46 4.42
N ARG A 89 10.32 -17.04 4.01
CA ARG A 89 10.14 -18.48 3.77
C ARG A 89 10.21 -18.83 2.27
N ALA A 90 10.24 -17.82 1.39
CA ALA A 90 10.34 -17.99 -0.05
C ALA A 90 11.78 -18.23 -0.50
N ASP A 91 11.96 -18.44 -1.81
CA ASP A 91 13.28 -18.57 -2.42
C ASP A 91 14.13 -17.30 -2.23
N ALA A 92 15.46 -17.49 -2.33
CA ALA A 92 16.45 -16.45 -2.10
C ALA A 92 16.16 -15.07 -2.76
N PRO A 93 15.73 -14.96 -4.03
CA PRO A 93 15.48 -13.66 -4.64
C PRO A 93 14.30 -12.91 -4.00
N VAL A 94 13.21 -13.62 -3.70
CA VAL A 94 12.02 -13.03 -3.04
C VAL A 94 12.34 -12.64 -1.60
N ALA A 95 13.07 -13.51 -0.89
CA ALA A 95 13.52 -13.23 0.47
C ALA A 95 14.46 -12.02 0.53
N ASP A 96 15.36 -11.84 -0.45
CA ASP A 96 16.26 -10.68 -0.51
C ASP A 96 15.51 -9.38 -0.83
N ALA A 97 14.59 -9.42 -1.79
CA ALA A 97 13.75 -8.27 -2.11
C ALA A 97 12.90 -7.83 -0.90
N GLY A 98 12.31 -8.78 -0.16
CA GLY A 98 11.61 -8.50 1.09
C GLY A 98 12.49 -7.81 2.14
N ARG A 99 13.75 -8.24 2.32
CA ARG A 99 14.69 -7.56 3.24
C ARG A 99 15.00 -6.13 2.82
N ARG A 100 15.12 -5.85 1.51
CA ARG A 100 15.34 -4.50 0.99
C ARG A 100 14.13 -3.60 1.25
N LEU A 101 12.92 -4.14 1.05
CA LEU A 101 11.68 -3.46 1.41
C LEU A 101 11.61 -3.12 2.90
N ALA A 102 11.98 -4.07 3.77
CA ALA A 102 12.04 -3.85 5.22
C ALA A 102 13.00 -2.70 5.59
N ALA A 103 14.17 -2.66 4.96
CA ALA A 103 15.16 -1.63 5.20
C ALA A 103 14.67 -0.24 4.74
N ALA A 104 14.02 -0.16 3.57
CA ALA A 104 13.40 1.06 3.08
C ALA A 104 12.29 1.55 4.03
N TYR A 105 11.41 0.65 4.48
CA TYR A 105 10.34 0.99 5.43
C TYR A 105 10.90 1.48 6.77
N ALA A 106 11.94 0.83 7.30
CA ALA A 106 12.59 1.28 8.53
C ALA A 106 13.21 2.68 8.39
N SER A 107 13.79 2.98 7.22
CA SER A 107 14.29 4.33 6.91
C SER A 107 13.16 5.35 6.85
N ALA A 108 12.03 5.02 6.19
CA ALA A 108 10.87 5.89 6.11
C ALA A 108 10.22 6.14 7.48
N ALA A 109 10.09 5.10 8.29
CA ALA A 109 9.59 5.21 9.66
C ALA A 109 10.51 6.09 10.54
N GLY A 110 11.83 6.01 10.35
CA GLY A 110 12.80 6.85 11.05
C GLY A 110 12.81 8.31 10.60
N ALA A 111 12.45 8.58 9.34
CA ALA A 111 12.33 9.92 8.77
C ALA A 111 10.98 10.59 9.04
N HIS A 112 10.07 9.93 9.75
CA HIS A 112 8.72 10.45 9.96
C HIS A 112 8.72 11.82 10.67
N GLY A 113 8.06 12.80 10.05
CA GLY A 113 7.98 14.18 10.50
C GLY A 113 9.23 15.02 10.22
N THR A 114 10.21 14.50 9.48
CA THR A 114 11.40 15.26 9.04
C THR A 114 11.26 15.77 7.61
N GLU A 115 12.21 16.59 7.17
CA GLU A 115 12.29 17.04 5.77
C GLU A 115 12.63 15.91 4.79
N ASP A 116 13.19 14.79 5.29
CA ASP A 116 13.60 13.62 4.49
C ASP A 116 12.46 12.60 4.29
N GLU A 117 11.33 12.74 5.00
CA GLU A 117 10.17 11.83 4.90
C GLU A 117 9.73 11.54 3.45
N PRO A 118 9.53 12.54 2.55
CA PRO A 118 9.03 12.26 1.21
C PRO A 118 10.00 11.41 0.38
N ASP A 119 11.31 11.65 0.52
CA ASP A 119 12.33 10.87 -0.19
C ASP A 119 12.43 9.45 0.38
N ALA A 120 12.30 9.30 1.70
CA ALA A 120 12.30 7.99 2.33
C ALA A 120 11.06 7.15 1.94
N VAL A 121 9.87 7.77 1.86
CA VAL A 121 8.65 7.13 1.36
C VAL A 121 8.79 6.75 -0.13
N ALA A 122 9.38 7.61 -0.95
CA ALA A 122 9.69 7.27 -2.34
C ALA A 122 10.64 6.06 -2.44
N GLY A 123 11.58 5.93 -1.50
CA GLY A 123 12.43 4.76 -1.35
C GLY A 123 11.64 3.47 -1.07
N VAL A 124 10.58 3.53 -0.26
CA VAL A 124 9.68 2.39 -0.01
C VAL A 124 8.95 1.99 -1.29
N SER A 125 8.43 2.97 -2.05
CA SER A 125 7.78 2.69 -3.33
C SER A 125 8.74 2.06 -4.35
N ALA A 126 9.99 2.55 -4.41
CA ALA A 126 11.02 1.97 -5.27
C ALA A 126 11.35 0.53 -4.88
N ALA A 127 11.54 0.25 -3.58
CA ALA A 127 11.77 -1.11 -3.09
C ALA A 127 10.58 -2.04 -3.34
N GLY A 128 9.35 -1.53 -3.21
CA GLY A 128 8.14 -2.26 -3.56
C GLY A 128 8.07 -2.62 -5.05
N ALA A 129 8.44 -1.67 -5.93
CA ALA A 129 8.52 -1.91 -7.37
C ALA A 129 9.61 -2.93 -7.74
N ASP A 130 10.78 -2.85 -7.10
CA ASP A 130 11.86 -3.83 -7.28
C ASP A 130 11.41 -5.24 -6.88
N MET A 131 10.71 -5.36 -5.75
CA MET A 131 10.16 -6.65 -5.32
C MET A 131 9.06 -7.14 -6.26
N SER A 132 8.23 -6.25 -6.81
CA SER A 132 7.24 -6.61 -7.84
C SER A 132 7.93 -7.13 -9.10
N SER A 133 9.03 -6.53 -9.55
CA SER A 133 9.80 -7.05 -10.69
C SER A 133 10.30 -8.48 -10.43
N VAL A 134 10.78 -8.76 -9.22
CA VAL A 134 11.21 -10.12 -8.83
C VAL A 134 10.04 -11.10 -8.87
N CYS A 135 8.84 -10.68 -8.45
CA CYS A 135 7.62 -11.47 -8.53
C CYS A 135 7.23 -11.81 -9.97
N THR A 136 7.28 -10.81 -10.87
CA THR A 136 7.03 -10.98 -12.31
C THR A 136 8.04 -11.92 -12.94
N ASP A 137 9.32 -11.69 -12.71
CA ASP A 137 10.42 -12.49 -13.29
C ASP A 137 10.40 -13.94 -12.81
N SER A 138 9.88 -14.17 -11.61
CA SER A 138 9.72 -15.51 -11.03
C SER A 138 8.40 -16.19 -11.44
N GLY A 139 7.50 -15.49 -12.14
CA GLY A 139 6.19 -16.00 -12.54
C GLY A 139 5.22 -16.23 -11.37
N LEU A 140 5.44 -15.55 -10.23
CA LEU A 140 4.72 -15.81 -8.97
C LEU A 140 3.40 -15.03 -8.85
N GLU A 141 3.20 -14.01 -9.68
CA GLU A 141 2.04 -13.12 -9.66
C GLU A 141 0.85 -13.60 -10.53
N THR A 142 1.05 -14.65 -11.34
CA THR A 142 -0.02 -15.22 -12.19
C THR A 142 -0.58 -16.55 -11.68
N VAL A 143 -0.03 -17.08 -10.59
CA VAL A 143 -0.36 -18.40 -10.03
C VAL A 143 -1.23 -18.32 -8.76
N GLY A 144 -1.65 -17.11 -8.37
CA GLY A 144 -2.56 -16.81 -7.27
C GLY A 144 -4.00 -16.63 -7.73
#